data_AF-A0A1D8A899-F1
#
_entry.id   AF-A0A1D8A899-F1
#
_cell.length_a   1.000
_cell.length_b   1.000
_cell.length_c   1.000
_cell.angle_alpha   90.00
_cell.angle_beta   90.00
_cell.angle_gamma   90.00
#
_symmetry.space_group_name_H-M   'P 1'
#
loop_
_entity.id
_entity.type
_entity.pdbx_description
1 polymer ?
#
loop_
_entity_poly.entity_id
_entity_poly.type
_entity_poly.pdbx_seq_one_letter_code
_entity_poly.pdbx_strand_id
1 'polypeptide(L)'
;MRNPTTEWMKLAHDSYWLWAESLMVMGMRTSDMMTGKGSDRENALMVSEKVRAAAEVGMMLATSSASPKTAGKAVRHYRRKVTANRKRLARKKS
;
A
#
# COMPACT_ATOMS: atom_id res chain seq x y z
N MET A 1 -15.38 -25.29 -8.36
CA MET A 1 -14.26 -25.00 -7.44
C MET A 1 -13.39 -23.92 -8.07
N ARG A 2 -13.01 -22.84 -7.36
CA ARG A 2 -12.14 -21.79 -7.96
C ARG A 2 -10.71 -22.32 -8.10
N ASN A 3 -10.08 -22.09 -9.24
CA ASN A 3 -8.73 -22.57 -9.54
C ASN A 3 -7.70 -21.80 -8.67
N PRO A 4 -6.87 -22.49 -7.86
CA PRO A 4 -5.85 -21.85 -7.02
C PRO A 4 -4.93 -20.91 -7.81
N THR A 5 -4.58 -21.30 -9.05
CA THR A 5 -3.73 -20.52 -9.95
C THR A 5 -4.36 -19.17 -10.29
N THR A 6 -5.67 -19.14 -10.56
CA THR A 6 -6.38 -17.88 -10.86
C THR A 6 -6.47 -16.95 -9.64
N GLU A 7 -6.55 -17.50 -8.43
CA GLU A 7 -6.58 -16.70 -7.20
C GLU A 7 -5.17 -16.13 -6.87
N TRP A 8 -4.11 -16.89 -7.10
CA TRP A 8 -2.73 -16.39 -7.01
C TRP A 8 -2.42 -15.32 -8.04
N MET A 9 -2.84 -15.50 -9.30
CA MET A 9 -2.69 -14.48 -10.35
C MET A 9 -3.42 -13.19 -9.99
N LYS A 10 -4.64 -13.28 -9.47
CA LYS A 10 -5.40 -12.12 -8.99
C LYS A 10 -4.71 -11.42 -7.82
N LEU A 11 -4.17 -12.18 -6.88
CA LEU A 11 -3.41 -11.64 -5.76
C LEU A 11 -2.14 -10.92 -6.25
N ALA A 12 -1.40 -11.52 -7.18
CA ALA A 12 -0.20 -10.91 -7.76
C ALA A 12 -0.54 -9.59 -8.46
N HIS A 13 -1.60 -9.57 -9.26
CA HIS A 13 -2.11 -8.36 -9.91
C HIS A 13 -2.53 -7.28 -8.90
N ASP A 14 -3.31 -7.64 -7.87
CA ASP A 14 -3.76 -6.70 -6.83
C ASP A 14 -2.55 -6.15 -6.03
N SER A 15 -1.54 -6.99 -5.78
CA SER A 15 -0.30 -6.62 -5.09
C SER A 15 0.59 -5.72 -5.94
N TYR A 16 0.69 -5.99 -7.25
CA TYR A 16 1.41 -5.14 -8.20
C TYR A 16 0.82 -3.74 -8.28
N TRP A 17 -0.51 -3.63 -8.39
CA TRP A 17 -1.19 -2.32 -8.38
C TRP A 17 -1.00 -1.56 -7.08
N LEU A 18 -1.05 -2.28 -5.96
CA LEU A 18 -0.78 -1.72 -4.65
C LEU A 18 0.65 -1.17 -4.57
N TRP A 19 1.63 -1.92 -5.08
CA TRP A 19 3.03 -1.49 -5.15
C TRP A 19 3.19 -0.24 -6.02
N ALA A 20 2.57 -0.20 -7.20
CA ALA A 20 2.59 0.95 -8.09
C ALA A 20 1.97 2.20 -7.45
N GLU A 21 0.80 2.08 -6.80
CA GLU A 21 0.16 3.21 -6.11
C GLU A 21 1.02 3.69 -4.92
N SER A 22 1.69 2.76 -4.24
CA SER A 22 2.63 3.08 -3.16
C SER A 22 3.82 3.88 -3.69
N LEU A 23 4.45 3.47 -4.80
CA LEU A 23 5.54 4.20 -5.46
C LEU A 23 5.14 5.64 -5.84
N MET A 24 3.95 5.85 -6.41
CA MET A 24 3.45 7.19 -6.73
C MET A 24 3.32 8.06 -5.48
N VAL A 25 2.78 7.51 -4.39
CA VAL A 25 2.65 8.21 -3.09
C VAL A 25 4.03 8.55 -2.52
N MET A 26 5.03 7.68 -2.68
CA MET A 26 6.41 8.01 -2.28
C MET A 26 6.97 9.14 -3.13
N GLY A 27 6.86 9.05 -4.46
CA GLY A 27 7.39 10.07 -5.39
C GLY A 27 6.77 11.45 -5.18
N MET A 28 5.45 11.55 -5.01
CA MET A 28 4.78 12.82 -4.71
C MET A 28 5.31 13.44 -3.40
N ARG A 29 5.68 12.62 -2.43
CA ARG A 29 6.13 13.08 -1.11
C ARG A 29 7.60 13.44 -1.08
N THR A 30 8.43 12.70 -1.81
CA THR A 30 9.80 13.13 -2.10
C THR A 30 9.79 14.48 -2.81
N SER A 31 8.87 14.70 -3.76
CA SER A 31 8.68 16.01 -4.41
C SER A 31 8.24 17.10 -3.42
N ASP A 32 7.30 16.82 -2.53
CA ASP A 32 6.88 17.76 -1.48
C ASP A 32 8.10 18.17 -0.63
N MET A 33 8.86 17.20 -0.11
CA MET A 33 10.07 17.44 0.68
C MET A 33 11.11 18.28 -0.06
N MET A 34 11.40 17.96 -1.32
CA MET A 34 12.37 18.70 -2.14
C MET A 34 11.91 20.14 -2.44
N THR A 35 10.60 20.39 -2.48
CA THR A 35 10.04 21.71 -2.79
C THR A 35 9.68 22.52 -1.54
N GLY A 36 10.02 22.03 -0.34
CA GLY A 36 9.66 22.66 0.93
C GLY A 36 8.15 22.67 1.22
N LYS A 37 7.39 21.79 0.54
CA LYS A 37 5.95 21.62 0.71
C LYS A 37 5.67 20.44 1.65
N GLY A 38 4.58 20.50 2.40
CA GLY A 38 4.18 19.44 3.34
C GLY A 38 4.48 19.76 4.81
N SER A 39 4.15 18.83 5.71
CA SER A 39 4.32 18.96 7.16
C SER A 39 5.12 17.77 7.68
N ASP A 40 6.09 18.02 8.56
CA ASP A 40 6.91 16.97 9.21
C ASP A 40 6.06 15.91 9.91
N ARG A 41 4.96 16.35 10.55
CA ARG A 41 3.97 15.46 11.15
C ARG A 41 3.39 14.48 10.13
N GLU A 42 3.13 14.95 8.91
CA GLU A 42 2.54 14.14 7.86
C GLU A 42 3.55 13.21 7.18
N ASN A 43 4.83 13.64 7.12
CA ASN A 43 5.94 12.79 6.71
C ASN A 43 6.14 11.64 7.72
N ALA A 44 6.09 11.91 9.02
CA ALA A 44 6.19 10.89 10.08
C ALA A 44 5.01 9.90 10.08
N LEU A 45 3.78 10.39 9.90
CA LEU A 45 2.58 9.56 9.75
C LEU A 45 2.71 8.61 8.57
N MET A 46 3.20 9.11 7.44
CA MET A 46 3.40 8.34 6.22
C MET A 46 4.45 7.22 6.36
N VAL A 47 5.58 7.49 7.00
CA VAL A 47 6.61 6.45 7.26
C VAL A 47 6.04 5.38 8.20
N SER A 48 5.33 5.80 9.25
CA SER A 48 4.69 4.89 10.20
C SER A 48 3.63 4.00 9.55
N GLU A 49 2.80 4.56 8.66
CA GLU A 49 1.81 3.82 7.88
C GLU A 49 2.46 2.79 6.93
N LYS A 50 3.59 3.14 6.29
CA LYS A 50 4.33 2.24 5.39
C LYS A 50 5.05 1.12 6.15
N VAL A 51 5.72 1.44 7.26
CA VAL A 51 6.40 0.44 8.11
C VAL A 51 5.40 -0.56 8.66
N ARG A 52 4.25 -0.08 9.15
CA ARG A 52 3.16 -0.95 9.63
C ARG A 52 2.66 -1.89 8.53
N ALA A 53 2.49 -1.38 7.32
CA ALA A 53 2.06 -2.19 6.20
C ALA A 53 3.09 -3.24 5.77
N ALA A 54 4.38 -2.86 5.74
CA ALA A 54 5.46 -3.79 5.46
C ALA A 54 5.53 -4.91 6.52
N ALA A 55 5.33 -4.56 7.80
CA ALA A 55 5.26 -5.53 8.90
C ALA A 55 4.04 -6.46 8.77
N GLU A 56 2.85 -5.95 8.45
CA GLU A 56 1.65 -6.76 8.23
C GLU A 56 1.83 -7.75 7.06
N VAL A 57 2.43 -7.31 5.96
CA VAL A 57 2.75 -8.18 4.81
C VAL A 57 3.83 -9.20 5.18
N GLY A 58 4.91 -8.76 5.85
CA GLY A 58 5.98 -9.65 6.30
C GLY A 58 5.48 -10.74 7.24
N MET A 59 4.61 -10.41 8.19
CA MET A 59 3.97 -11.39 9.07
C MET A 59 3.08 -12.36 8.30
N MET A 60 2.28 -11.88 7.34
CA MET A 60 1.44 -12.74 6.51
C MET A 60 2.23 -13.68 5.60
N LEU A 61 3.40 -13.26 5.11
CA LEU A 61 4.29 -14.12 4.33
C LEU A 61 5.04 -15.11 5.22
N ALA A 62 5.45 -14.70 6.42
CA ALA A 62 6.20 -15.53 7.37
C ALA A 62 5.33 -16.60 8.05
N THR A 63 4.05 -16.31 8.28
CA THR A 63 3.09 -17.33 8.71
C THR A 63 2.58 -18.07 7.47
N SER A 64 3.11 -19.27 7.21
CA SER A 64 2.73 -20.21 6.13
C SER A 64 1.23 -20.55 5.99
N SER A 65 0.37 -19.92 6.81
CA SER A 65 -1.10 -19.89 6.73
C SER A 65 -1.68 -19.02 5.59
N ALA A 66 -0.84 -18.40 4.77
CA ALA A 66 -1.27 -17.55 3.66
C ALA A 66 -1.99 -18.35 2.55
N SER A 67 -3.32 -18.47 2.66
CA SER A 67 -4.17 -18.80 1.52
C SER A 67 -4.34 -17.58 0.58
N PRO A 68 -4.64 -17.78 -0.72
CA PRO A 68 -4.97 -16.68 -1.62
C PRO A 68 -6.10 -15.79 -1.09
N LYS A 69 -7.04 -16.37 -0.34
CA LYS A 69 -8.18 -15.68 0.27
C LYS A 69 -7.74 -14.74 1.40
N THR A 70 -6.87 -15.20 2.30
CA THR A 70 -6.35 -14.39 3.41
C THR A 70 -5.43 -13.29 2.92
N ALA A 71 -4.53 -13.60 1.98
CA ALA A 71 -3.65 -12.61 1.35
C ALA A 71 -4.46 -11.57 0.54
N GLY A 72 -5.46 -11.99 -0.22
CA GLY A 72 -6.32 -11.09 -0.98
C GLY A 72 -7.15 -10.15 -0.10
N LYS A 73 -7.55 -10.57 1.11
CA LYS A 73 -8.23 -9.69 2.08
C LYS A 73 -7.28 -8.60 2.60
N ALA A 74 -6.04 -8.95 2.88
CA ALA A 74 -5.01 -8.02 3.33
C ALA A 74 -4.66 -6.98 2.28
N VAL A 75 -4.36 -7.42 1.05
CA VAL A 75 -4.05 -6.53 -0.08
C VAL A 75 -5.21 -5.57 -0.34
N ARG A 76 -6.46 -6.04 -0.26
CA ARG A 76 -7.65 -5.19 -0.46
C ARG A 76 -7.83 -4.17 0.67
N HIS A 77 -7.57 -4.56 1.92
CA HIS A 77 -7.58 -3.65 3.05
C HIS A 77 -6.53 -2.55 2.87
N TYR A 78 -5.32 -2.93 2.48
CA TYR A 78 -4.20 -2.01 2.35
C TYR A 78 -4.34 -1.08 1.14
N ARG A 79 -4.83 -1.58 -0.01
CA ARG A 79 -5.14 -0.74 -1.18
C ARG A 79 -6.10 0.39 -0.84
N ARG A 80 -7.13 0.15 0.00
CA ARG A 80 -8.04 1.22 0.46
C ARG A 80 -7.30 2.32 1.20
N LYS A 81 -6.33 1.98 2.05
CA LYS A 81 -5.51 2.95 2.81
C LYS A 81 -4.62 3.77 1.87
N VAL A 82 -3.93 3.11 0.93
CA VAL A 82 -3.05 3.77 -0.05
C VAL A 82 -3.84 4.70 -0.98
N THR A 83 -4.98 4.23 -1.51
CA THR A 83 -5.86 5.07 -2.33
C THR A 83 -6.41 6.28 -1.55
N ALA A 84 -6.77 6.11 -0.27
CA ALA A 84 -7.19 7.23 0.57
C ALA A 84 -6.06 8.25 0.77
N ASN A 85 -4.83 7.78 0.98
CA ASN A 85 -3.65 8.63 1.11
C ASN A 85 -3.39 9.42 -0.17
N ARG A 86 -3.38 8.73 -1.33
CA ARG A 86 -3.25 9.37 -2.65
C ARG A 86 -4.31 10.44 -2.88
N LYS A 87 -5.58 10.15 -2.57
CA LYS A 87 -6.69 11.13 -2.71
C LYS A 87 -6.51 12.34 -1.79
N ARG A 88 -6.11 12.14 -0.53
CA ARG A 88 -5.84 13.23 0.42
C ARG A 88 -4.67 14.10 -0.06
N LEU A 89 -3.63 13.48 -0.57
CA LEU A 89 -2.47 14.18 -1.11
C LEU A 89 -2.83 15.01 -2.35
N ALA A 90 -3.61 14.45 -3.27
CA ALA A 90 -4.10 15.16 -4.44
C ALA A 90 -4.96 16.39 -4.06
N ARG A 91 -5.81 16.27 -3.03
CA ARG A 91 -6.62 17.40 -2.53
C ARG A 91 -5.80 18.53 -1.90
N LYS A 92 -4.65 18.23 -1.30
CA LYS A 92 -3.75 19.26 -0.74
C LYS A 92 -2.93 20.00 -1.81
N LYS A 93 -2.92 19.51 -3.05
CA LYS A 93 -2.18 20.10 -4.17
C LYS A 93 -3.01 21.14 -4.96
N SER A 94 -4.32 21.24 -4.67
CA SER A 94 -5.25 22.19 -5.31
C SER A 94 -5.44 23.45 -4.49
#